data_AF-A0A7S1HM33-F1
#
_entry.id   AF-A0A7S1HM33-F1
#
_cell.length_a   1.000
_cell.length_b   1.000
_cell.length_c   1.000
_cell.angle_alpha   90.00
_cell.angle_beta   90.00
_cell.angle_gamma   90.00
#
_symmetry.space_group_name_H-M   'P 1'
#
loop_
_entity.id
_entity.type
_entity.pdbx_description
1 polymer ?
#
loop_
_entity_poly.entity_id
_entity_poly.type
_entity_poly.pdbx_seq_one_letter_code
_entity_poly.pdbx_strand_id
1 'polypeptide(L)'
;SQSSSSSSSSSATIARIASASLSYSAGTANAVTGVTVSFDVVFRLPRTGYVEVTLPGFHGGDENELTLTQSGTSFTGWWVLSSSVLVLQTGDDLEVGSYSVTVDASNGIALPVYGIGENDPG
;
A
#
# COMPACT_ATOMS: atom_id res chain seq x y z
N SER A 1 12.47 -20.90 38.10
CA SER A 1 11.71 -19.64 38.02
C SER A 1 11.70 -19.21 36.57
N GLN A 2 10.60 -19.44 35.86
CA GLN A 2 10.45 -19.10 34.44
C GLN A 2 9.89 -17.68 34.35
N SER A 3 10.65 -16.75 33.78
CA SER A 3 10.20 -15.39 33.52
C SER A 3 9.46 -15.37 32.19
N SER A 4 8.14 -15.25 32.24
CA SER A 4 7.30 -15.01 31.07
C SER A 4 7.49 -13.56 30.63
N SER A 5 8.20 -13.35 29.52
CA SER A 5 8.26 -12.05 28.84
C SER A 5 6.93 -11.84 28.13
N SER A 6 6.03 -11.07 28.75
CA SER A 6 4.80 -10.60 28.11
C SER A 6 5.17 -9.62 27.00
N SER A 7 5.13 -10.08 25.75
CA SER A 7 5.18 -9.21 24.57
C SER A 7 3.91 -8.38 24.53
N SER A 8 3.93 -7.20 25.16
CA SER A 8 2.92 -6.17 24.97
C SER A 8 2.99 -5.66 23.54
N SER A 9 2.29 -6.34 22.62
CA SER A 9 2.06 -5.85 21.27
C SER A 9 1.02 -4.74 21.34
N SER A 10 1.46 -3.54 21.71
CA SER A 10 0.70 -2.33 21.46
C SER A 10 0.73 -2.06 19.97
N SER A 11 -0.11 -2.76 19.20
CA SER A 11 -0.49 -2.33 17.86
C SER A 11 -1.33 -1.08 18.03
N ALA A 12 -0.67 0.05 18.25
CA ALA A 12 -1.33 1.34 18.19
C ALA A 12 -1.90 1.45 16.78
N THR A 13 -3.22 1.46 16.64
CA THR A 13 -3.85 1.79 15.38
C THR A 13 -3.60 3.29 15.14
N ILE A 14 -2.48 3.63 14.49
CA ILE A 14 -2.01 5.03 14.36
C ILE A 14 -2.73 5.76 13.20
N ALA A 15 -3.45 5.04 12.34
CA ALA A 15 -4.30 5.62 11.32
C ALA A 15 -5.41 4.65 10.92
N ARG A 16 -6.58 5.19 10.55
CA ARG A 16 -7.66 4.44 9.88
C ARG A 16 -7.78 5.00 8.48
N ILE A 17 -7.69 4.13 7.47
CA ILE A 17 -8.05 4.47 6.10
C ILE A 17 -9.55 4.25 5.98
N ALA A 18 -10.32 5.31 5.71
CA ALA A 18 -11.77 5.24 5.65
C ALA A 18 -12.27 4.66 4.31
N SER A 19 -11.55 4.95 3.23
CA SER A 19 -11.84 4.50 1.87
C SER A 19 -10.51 4.14 1.21
N ALA A 20 -10.37 2.93 0.68
CA ALA A 20 -9.24 2.54 -0.15
C ALA A 20 -9.78 2.11 -1.51
N SER A 21 -9.44 2.83 -2.57
CA SER A 21 -9.74 2.41 -3.94
C SER A 21 -8.45 2.07 -4.67
N LEU A 22 -8.44 0.91 -5.32
CA LEU A 22 -7.37 0.45 -6.18
C LEU A 22 -7.82 0.62 -7.63
N SER A 23 -7.02 1.31 -8.44
CA SER A 23 -7.20 1.35 -9.89
C SER A 23 -5.92 0.90 -10.57
N TYR A 24 -6.06 0.16 -11.66
CA TYR A 24 -4.96 -0.36 -12.46
C TYR A 24 -5.16 -0.02 -13.94
N SER A 25 -4.08 0.25 -14.67
CA SER A 25 -4.12 0.71 -16.06
C SER A 25 -4.23 -0.43 -17.07
N ALA A 26 -3.91 -1.67 -16.70
CA ALA A 26 -3.94 -2.82 -17.60
C ALA A 26 -5.16 -3.74 -17.36
N GLY A 27 -5.93 -4.04 -18.41
CA GLY A 27 -7.10 -4.94 -18.33
C GLY A 27 -6.78 -6.43 -18.50
N THR A 28 -5.51 -6.83 -18.48
CA THR A 28 -5.07 -8.20 -18.82
C THR A 28 -4.35 -8.85 -17.64
N ALA A 29 -4.73 -10.07 -17.27
CA ALA A 29 -4.05 -10.84 -16.22
C ALA A 29 -2.54 -10.98 -16.50
N ASN A 30 -1.72 -10.95 -15.45
CA ASN A 30 -0.25 -10.90 -15.51
C ASN A 30 0.36 -9.68 -16.22
N ALA A 31 -0.43 -8.70 -16.64
CA ALA A 31 0.14 -7.47 -17.17
C ALA A 31 0.76 -6.65 -16.03
N VAL A 32 1.98 -6.18 -16.27
CA VAL A 32 2.60 -5.13 -15.46
C VAL A 32 1.71 -3.89 -15.53
N THR A 33 1.31 -3.38 -14.37
CA THR A 33 0.35 -2.29 -14.28
C THR A 33 0.80 -1.21 -13.31
N GLY A 34 0.40 0.03 -13.61
CA GLY A 34 0.41 1.07 -12.60
C GLY A 34 -0.65 0.78 -11.56
N VAL A 35 -0.36 1.09 -10.30
CA VAL A 35 -1.27 0.86 -9.17
C VAL A 35 -1.53 2.20 -8.49
N THR A 36 -2.75 2.72 -8.61
CA THR A 36 -3.17 3.91 -7.87
C THR A 36 -3.86 3.51 -6.59
N VAL A 37 -3.29 3.92 -5.46
CA VAL A 37 -3.88 3.80 -4.13
C VAL A 37 -4.40 5.18 -3.72
N SER A 38 -5.70 5.28 -3.50
CA SER A 38 -6.31 6.47 -2.91
C SER A 38 -6.84 6.17 -1.51
N PHE A 39 -6.52 7.02 -0.55
CA PHE A 39 -6.91 6.84 0.85
C PHE A 39 -7.24 8.14 1.56
N ASP A 40 -8.18 8.07 2.50
CA ASP A 40 -8.54 9.18 3.38
C ASP A 40 -7.84 9.02 4.74
N VAL A 41 -7.11 10.05 5.14
CA VAL A 41 -6.51 10.18 6.46
C VAL A 41 -7.52 10.87 7.38
N VAL A 42 -8.04 10.17 8.37
CA VAL A 42 -8.99 10.73 9.36
C VAL A 42 -8.33 11.14 10.68
N PHE A 43 -7.08 10.74 10.90
CA PHE A 43 -6.23 11.17 12.01
C PHE A 43 -4.83 11.44 11.46
N ARG A 44 -4.21 12.53 11.93
CA ARG A 44 -2.85 12.94 11.50
C ARG A 44 -1.88 11.75 11.57
N LEU A 45 -1.23 11.44 10.44
CA LEU A 45 -0.13 10.49 10.40
C LEU A 45 1.18 11.28 10.58
N PRO A 46 2.00 10.98 11.61
CA PRO A 46 3.24 11.69 11.81
C PRO A 46 4.25 11.40 10.69
N ARG A 47 5.19 12.32 10.48
CA ARG A 47 6.36 12.10 9.62
C ARG A 47 7.02 10.76 9.91
N THR A 48 7.50 10.05 8.88
CA THR A 48 8.05 8.69 8.93
C THR A 48 7.05 7.57 9.25
N GLY A 49 5.77 7.89 9.42
CA GLY A 49 4.69 6.91 9.54
C GLY A 49 4.54 6.06 8.27
N TYR A 50 3.95 4.89 8.44
CA TYR A 50 3.77 3.91 7.36
C TYR A 50 2.29 3.74 7.03
N VAL A 51 2.02 3.63 5.73
CA VAL A 51 0.77 3.14 5.16
C VAL A 51 1.07 1.82 4.48
N GLU A 52 0.50 0.74 5.01
CA GLU A 52 0.66 -0.60 4.45
C GLU A 52 -0.60 -0.99 3.69
N VAL A 53 -0.42 -1.39 2.43
CA VAL A 53 -1.50 -1.80 1.54
C VAL A 53 -1.24 -3.24 1.11
N THR A 54 -2.04 -4.17 1.63
CA THR A 54 -1.99 -5.56 1.19
C THR A 54 -2.71 -5.72 -0.14
N LEU A 55 -2.00 -6.18 -1.16
CA LEU A 55 -2.50 -6.40 -2.52
C LEU A 55 -2.44 -7.90 -2.85
N PRO A 56 -3.37 -8.72 -2.31
CA PRO A 56 -3.31 -10.16 -2.48
C PRO A 56 -3.40 -10.55 -3.95
N GLY A 57 -2.54 -11.48 -4.37
CA GLY A 57 -2.46 -11.98 -5.74
C GLY A 57 -1.62 -11.12 -6.69
N PHE A 58 -1.33 -9.86 -6.34
CA PHE A 58 -0.30 -9.11 -7.06
C PHE A 58 1.07 -9.74 -6.82
N HIS A 59 1.87 -9.76 -7.87
CA HIS A 59 3.19 -10.39 -7.88
C HIS A 59 4.16 -9.60 -8.77
N GLY A 60 5.41 -10.05 -8.81
CA GLY A 60 6.48 -9.30 -9.46
C GLY A 60 6.89 -8.11 -8.61
N GLY A 61 7.44 -7.11 -9.27
CA GLY A 61 8.08 -5.97 -8.65
C GLY A 61 9.46 -6.25 -8.06
N ASP A 62 10.18 -5.18 -7.80
CA ASP A 62 11.49 -5.23 -7.14
C ASP A 62 11.34 -4.82 -5.67
N GLU A 63 12.19 -5.36 -4.79
CA GLU A 63 12.29 -4.95 -3.38
C GLU A 63 13.00 -3.59 -3.19
N ASN A 64 13.34 -2.92 -4.29
CA ASN A 64 13.94 -1.60 -4.31
C ASN A 64 12.90 -0.50 -4.06
N GLU A 65 13.40 0.72 -3.88
CA GLU A 65 12.56 1.92 -3.83
C GLU A 65 11.72 2.06 -5.11
N LEU A 66 10.41 2.21 -4.94
CA LEU A 66 9.45 2.31 -6.03
C LEU A 66 9.45 3.72 -6.62
N THR A 67 9.30 3.78 -7.94
CA THR A 67 8.97 5.03 -8.65
C THR A 67 7.51 5.37 -8.42
N LEU A 68 7.27 6.45 -7.66
CA LEU A 68 5.93 6.91 -7.29
C LEU A 68 5.58 8.24 -7.97
N THR A 69 4.32 8.38 -8.37
CA THR A 69 3.70 9.65 -8.74
C THR A 69 2.66 10.01 -7.68
N GLN A 70 2.75 11.23 -7.14
CA GLN A 70 1.94 11.68 -6.01
C GLN A 70 1.62 13.17 -6.12
N SER A 71 0.55 13.59 -5.46
CA SER A 71 0.19 15.01 -5.34
C SER A 71 0.15 15.44 -3.88
N GLY A 72 0.79 16.57 -3.57
CA GLY A 72 0.78 17.19 -2.25
C GLY A 72 1.95 16.77 -1.35
N THR A 73 2.00 15.51 -0.93
CA THR A 73 3.03 15.00 0.01
C THR A 73 3.98 14.01 -0.66
N SER A 74 5.23 14.00 -0.19
CA SER A 74 6.25 13.03 -0.60
C SER A 74 6.08 11.70 0.13
N PHE A 75 5.97 10.61 -0.63
CA PHE A 75 6.08 9.25 -0.13
C PHE A 75 7.33 8.57 -0.70
N THR A 76 7.91 7.68 0.09
CA THR A 76 8.86 6.66 -0.34
C THR A 76 8.18 5.31 -0.22
N GLY A 77 8.25 4.47 -1.26
CA GLY A 77 7.53 3.20 -1.28
C GLY A 77 8.44 2.03 -1.60
N TRP A 78 8.09 0.85 -1.10
CA TRP A 78 8.76 -0.41 -1.42
C TRP A 78 7.75 -1.54 -1.43
N TRP A 79 8.04 -2.56 -2.22
CA TRP A 79 7.21 -3.73 -2.38
C TRP A 79 7.79 -4.92 -1.61
N VAL A 80 6.98 -5.51 -0.74
CA VAL A 80 7.37 -6.69 0.05
C VAL A 80 6.85 -7.94 -0.66
N LEU A 81 7.75 -8.57 -1.43
CA LEU A 81 7.45 -9.74 -2.28
C LEU A 81 6.83 -10.91 -1.52
N SER A 82 7.30 -11.18 -0.30
CA SER A 82 6.87 -12.36 0.48
C SER A 82 5.45 -12.26 1.02
N SER A 83 4.91 -11.05 1.12
CA SER A 83 3.59 -10.77 1.71
C SER A 83 2.64 -10.05 0.76
N SER A 84 3.07 -9.72 -0.46
CA SER A 84 2.33 -8.88 -1.41
C SER A 84 1.84 -7.57 -0.77
N VAL A 85 2.72 -6.91 -0.01
CA VAL A 85 2.40 -5.66 0.69
C VAL A 85 3.17 -4.50 0.06
N LEU A 86 2.45 -3.47 -0.34
CA LEU A 86 3.00 -2.17 -0.68
C LEU A 86 3.12 -1.34 0.59
N VAL A 87 4.35 -0.96 0.94
CA VAL A 87 4.61 -0.08 2.08
C VAL A 87 4.90 1.31 1.54
N LEU A 88 4.17 2.31 2.03
CA LEU A 88 4.38 3.72 1.72
C LEU A 88 4.77 4.44 3.01
N GLN A 89 5.98 4.95 3.09
CA GLN A 89 6.43 5.81 4.18
C GLN A 89 6.24 7.27 3.81
N THR A 90 5.64 8.03 4.72
CA THR A 90 5.45 9.47 4.52
C THR A 90 6.73 10.26 4.83
N GLY A 91 7.11 11.17 3.93
CA GLY A 91 8.25 12.08 4.09
C GLY A 91 7.96 13.26 5.01
N ASP A 92 6.67 13.59 5.20
CA ASP A 92 6.14 14.70 5.98
C ASP A 92 4.93 14.24 6.83
N ASP A 93 4.40 15.10 7.70
CA ASP A 93 3.14 14.82 8.39
C ASP A 93 1.96 14.82 7.40
N LEU A 94 1.11 13.79 7.45
CA LEU A 94 -0.16 13.79 6.73
C LEU A 94 -1.25 14.36 7.64
N GLU A 95 -1.83 15.48 7.23
CA GLU A 95 -3.02 16.04 7.87
C GLU A 95 -4.28 15.24 7.50
N VAL A 96 -5.40 15.60 8.09
CA VAL A 96 -6.70 15.03 7.71
C VAL A 96 -7.04 15.45 6.28
N GLY A 97 -7.31 14.49 5.40
CA GLY A 97 -7.59 14.74 3.99
C GLY A 97 -7.49 13.50 3.11
N SER A 98 -7.74 13.68 1.81
CA SER A 98 -7.65 12.62 0.80
C SER A 98 -6.30 12.67 0.10
N TYR A 99 -5.66 11.51 0.00
CA TYR A 99 -4.34 11.34 -0.62
C TYR A 99 -4.41 10.29 -1.73
N SER A 100 -3.58 10.46 -2.75
CA SER A 100 -3.46 9.50 -3.85
C SER A 100 -2.01 9.31 -4.23
N VAL A 101 -1.58 8.06 -4.23
CA VAL A 101 -0.23 7.64 -4.61
C VAL A 101 -0.36 6.62 -5.73
N THR A 102 0.31 6.89 -6.84
CA THR A 102 0.38 5.99 -7.99
C THR A 102 1.76 5.37 -8.08
N VAL A 103 1.83 4.06 -7.92
CA VAL A 103 3.00 3.26 -8.23
C VAL A 103 3.07 3.09 -9.74
N ASP A 104 4.18 3.50 -10.35
CA ASP A 104 4.33 3.41 -11.81
C ASP A 104 4.47 1.95 -12.29
N ALA A 105 4.00 1.67 -13.50
CA ALA A 105 4.09 0.33 -14.09
C ALA A 105 5.55 -0.12 -14.29
N SER A 106 6.51 0.80 -14.45
CA SER A 106 7.94 0.48 -14.55
C SER A 106 8.49 -0.28 -13.35
N ASN A 107 7.80 -0.24 -12.20
CA ASN A 107 8.17 -1.01 -11.03
C ASN A 107 7.89 -2.52 -11.17
N GLY A 108 7.31 -3.00 -12.27
CA GLY A 108 7.17 -4.43 -12.54
C GLY A 108 6.10 -5.16 -11.72
N ILE A 109 5.25 -4.43 -10.98
CA ILE A 109 4.12 -5.00 -10.24
C ILE A 109 3.05 -5.44 -11.23
N ALA A 110 2.66 -6.71 -11.16
CA ALA A 110 1.74 -7.36 -12.09
C ALA A 110 0.46 -7.82 -11.41
N LEU A 111 -0.64 -7.79 -12.17
CA LEU A 111 -1.95 -8.31 -11.75
C LEU A 111 -1.91 -9.82 -11.52
N PRO A 112 -2.71 -10.35 -10.56
CA PRO A 112 -2.81 -11.79 -10.37
C PRO A 112 -3.19 -12.55 -11.64
N VAL A 113 -2.68 -13.78 -11.73
CA VAL A 113 -2.86 -14.71 -12.87
C VAL A 113 -4.33 -15.04 -13.10
N TYR A 114 -5.08 -15.19 -12.02
CA TYR A 114 -6.54 -15.21 -12.04
C TYR A 114 -6.95 -13.77 -11.84
N GLY A 115 -7.63 -13.16 -12.81
CA GLY A 115 -8.12 -11.80 -12.66
C GLY A 115 -8.70 -11.63 -11.27
N ILE A 116 -8.35 -10.53 -10.58
CA ILE A 116 -9.04 -10.15 -9.33
C ILE A 116 -10.51 -10.34 -9.67
N GLY A 117 -11.17 -11.31 -9.01
CA GLY A 117 -12.57 -11.60 -9.29
C GLY A 117 -13.26 -10.25 -9.31
N GLU A 118 -13.84 -9.93 -10.47
CA GLU A 118 -14.84 -8.87 -10.59
C GLU A 118 -15.61 -8.90 -9.28
N ASN A 119 -15.64 -7.79 -8.55
CA ASN A 119 -16.38 -7.67 -7.31
C ASN A 119 -17.72 -8.42 -7.46
N ASP A 120 -17.81 -9.63 -6.91
CA ASP A 120 -18.92 -10.57 -7.16
C ASP A 120 -19.87 -10.45 -5.97
N PRO A 121 -20.88 -9.56 -6.03
CA PRO A 121 -22.03 -9.67 -5.15
C PRO A 121 -22.88 -10.85 -5.63
N GLY A 122 -22.48 -12.06 -5.23
CA GLY A 122 -23.31 -13.26 -5.26
C GLY A 122 -23.85 -13.59 -3.88
#